data_AF-A0A9E6AE77-F1
#
_entry.id   AF-A0A9E6AE77-F1
#
_cell.length_a   1.000
_cell.length_b   1.000
_cell.length_c   1.000
_cell.angle_alpha   90.00
_cell.angle_beta   90.00
_cell.angle_gamma   90.00
#
_symmetry.space_group_name_H-M   'P 1'
#
loop_
_entity.id
_entity.type
_entity.pdbx_description
1 polymer ?
#
loop_
_entity_poly.entity_id
_entity_poly.type
_entity_poly.pdbx_seq_one_letter_code
_entity_poly.pdbx_strand_id
1 'polypeptide(L)'
;DVKFDIGGDRQRVDRVETDVSKVTFKHILLPVWLAAYKYNGKTYRFVVNGRTGQVQGERPWSGWKIAIAVGLGLIVVVLLALIFGNA
;
A
#
# COMPACT_ATOMS: atom_id res chain seq x y z
N ASP A 1 -11.05 -4.37 27.40
CA ASP A 1 -12.22 -5.27 27.44
C ASP A 1 -12.66 -5.35 28.89
N VAL A 2 -13.94 -5.11 29.19
CA VAL A 2 -14.44 -4.76 30.55
C VAL A 2 -14.04 -5.79 31.62
N LYS A 3 -13.91 -7.06 31.24
CA LYS A 3 -13.49 -8.15 32.14
C LYS A 3 -12.07 -7.96 32.71
N PHE A 4 -11.16 -7.39 31.93
CA PHE A 4 -9.77 -7.14 32.35
C PHE A 4 -9.66 -5.96 33.32
N ASP A 5 -10.53 -4.95 33.20
CA ASP A 5 -10.52 -3.77 34.08
C ASP A 5 -11.16 -4.07 35.45
N ILE A 6 -12.13 -5.00 35.52
CA ILE A 6 -12.76 -5.40 36.80
C ILE A 6 -11.85 -6.35 37.61
N GLY A 7 -11.14 -7.29 36.94
CA GLY A 7 -10.17 -8.21 37.54
C GLY A 7 -10.73 -9.35 38.44
N GLY A 8 -10.12 -10.54 38.42
CA GLY A 8 -10.45 -11.68 39.31
C GLY A 8 -10.54 -13.05 38.62
N ASP A 9 -10.31 -14.13 39.38
CA ASP A 9 -10.10 -15.50 38.87
C ASP A 9 -11.35 -16.17 38.29
N ARG A 10 -12.55 -15.76 38.74
CA ARG A 10 -13.83 -16.10 38.11
C ARG A 10 -14.74 -14.88 38.15
N GLN A 11 -15.07 -14.37 36.96
CA GLN A 11 -16.09 -13.36 36.79
C GLN A 11 -17.19 -13.84 35.85
N ARG A 12 -18.43 -13.48 36.20
CA ARG A 12 -19.58 -13.64 35.33
C ARG A 12 -20.18 -12.25 35.10
N VAL A 13 -20.06 -11.77 33.87
CA VAL A 13 -20.66 -10.49 33.44
C VAL A 13 -21.85 -10.85 32.57
N ASP A 14 -23.04 -10.79 33.15
CA ASP A 14 -24.27 -11.24 32.49
C ASP A 14 -24.80 -10.22 31.45
N ARG A 15 -24.47 -8.94 31.62
CA ARG A 15 -24.85 -7.88 30.68
C ARG A 15 -23.89 -6.70 30.73
N VAL A 16 -23.49 -6.21 29.55
CA VAL A 16 -22.80 -4.94 29.38
C VAL A 16 -23.67 -4.11 28.46
N GLU A 17 -24.11 -2.94 28.93
CA GLU A 17 -24.88 -2.00 28.13
C GLU A 17 -24.09 -0.70 28.03
N THR A 18 -23.60 -0.41 26.83
CA THR A 18 -22.80 0.77 26.55
C THR A 18 -23.66 1.76 25.77
N ASP A 19 -24.08 2.84 26.42
CA ASP A 19 -24.76 3.94 25.74
C ASP A 19 -23.72 4.94 25.20
N VAL A 20 -23.69 5.10 23.88
CA VAL A 20 -22.79 6.04 23.21
C VAL A 20 -23.63 7.21 22.71
N SER A 21 -23.50 8.37 23.36
CA SER A 21 -24.19 9.60 22.97
C SER A 21 -23.22 10.71 22.60
N LYS A 22 -23.67 11.67 21.78
CA LYS A 22 -22.92 12.88 21.37
C LYS A 22 -21.65 12.60 20.55
N VAL A 23 -21.73 11.68 19.59
CA VAL A 23 -20.65 11.46 18.61
C VAL A 23 -20.46 12.75 17.80
N THR A 24 -19.33 13.41 18.02
CA THR A 24 -18.95 14.63 17.30
C THR A 24 -17.76 14.34 16.39
N PHE A 25 -17.67 15.06 15.28
CA PHE A 25 -16.53 14.96 14.37
C PHE A 25 -15.42 15.92 14.81
N LYS A 26 -14.19 15.42 14.95
CA LYS A 26 -13.00 16.28 15.04
C LYS A 26 -12.35 16.36 13.66
N HIS A 27 -12.25 17.57 13.12
CA HIS A 27 -11.39 17.81 11.96
C HIS A 27 -9.93 17.65 12.40
N ILE A 28 -9.22 16.71 11.77
CA ILE A 28 -7.79 16.48 11.99
C ILE A 28 -7.02 16.85 10.73
N LEU A 29 -5.95 17.63 10.90
CA LEU A 29 -5.02 17.95 9.82
C LEU A 29 -3.93 16.89 9.82
N LEU A 30 -3.95 16.04 8.81
CA LEU A 30 -2.88 15.08 8.57
C LEU A 30 -1.82 15.73 7.67
N PRO A 31 -0.52 15.59 7.99
CA PRO A 31 0.54 16.12 7.15
C PRO A 31 0.63 15.27 5.88
N VAL A 32 -0.06 15.69 4.81
CA VAL A 32 -0.02 15.05 3.49
C VAL A 32 0.20 16.10 2.41
N TRP A 33 1.09 15.81 1.46
CA TRP A 33 1.37 16.68 0.32
C TRP A 33 0.90 16.01 -0.96
N LEU A 34 0.15 16.73 -1.78
CA LEU A 34 -0.37 16.25 -3.06
C LEU A 34 0.33 17.01 -4.19
N ALA A 35 0.80 16.27 -5.19
CA ALA A 35 1.38 16.87 -6.39
C ALA A 35 0.90 16.13 -7.63
N ALA A 36 0.68 16.89 -8.71
CA ALA A 36 0.30 16.35 -10.00
C ALA A 36 1.14 17.00 -11.10
N TYR A 37 1.65 16.18 -12.03
CA TYR A 37 2.38 16.64 -13.20
C TYR A 37 1.84 15.98 -14.46
N LYS A 38 1.99 16.65 -15.60
CA LYS A 38 1.55 16.13 -16.90
C LYS A 38 2.74 15.57 -17.67
N TYR A 39 2.62 14.35 -18.15
CA TYR A 39 3.61 13.69 -18.98
C TYR A 39 2.93 12.94 -20.12
N ASN A 40 3.36 13.19 -21.37
CA ASN A 40 2.78 12.60 -22.58
C ASN A 40 1.24 12.66 -22.62
N GLY A 41 0.66 13.84 -22.31
CA GLY A 41 -0.78 14.05 -22.28
C GLY A 41 -1.52 13.49 -21.07
N LYS A 42 -0.90 12.61 -20.26
CA LYS A 42 -1.51 12.01 -19.05
C LYS A 42 -1.07 12.73 -17.78
N THR A 43 -2.00 12.89 -16.84
CA THR A 43 -1.72 13.46 -15.52
C THR A 43 -1.31 12.36 -14.56
N TYR A 44 -0.14 12.50 -13.95
CA TYR A 44 0.38 11.60 -12.92
C TYR A 44 0.28 12.31 -11.58
N ARG A 45 -0.36 11.66 -10.62
CA ARG A 45 -0.56 12.17 -9.26
C ARG A 45 0.25 11.34 -8.27
N PHE A 46 0.86 12.01 -7.31
CA PHE A 46 1.51 11.37 -6.18
C PHE A 46 1.21 12.11 -4.88
N VAL A 47 1.20 11.34 -3.80
CA VAL A 47 0.90 11.75 -2.44
C VAL A 47 2.13 11.44 -1.60
N VAL A 48 2.51 12.39 -0.75
CA VAL A 48 3.63 12.23 0.19
C VAL A 48 3.10 12.31 1.60
N ASN A 49 3.40 11.31 2.42
CA ASN A 49 3.17 11.38 3.86
C ASN A 49 4.22 12.32 4.49
N GLY A 50 3.78 13.45 5.03
CA GLY A 50 4.65 14.44 5.64
C GLY A 50 5.28 14.02 6.97
N ARG A 51 4.85 12.90 7.58
CA ARG A 51 5.45 12.34 8.80
C ARG A 51 6.54 11.30 8.48
N THR A 52 6.30 10.41 7.52
CA THR A 52 7.24 9.32 7.19
C THR A 52 8.08 9.57 5.96
N GLY A 53 7.71 10.56 5.14
CA GLY A 53 8.34 10.81 3.83
C GLY A 53 7.97 9.78 2.76
N GLN A 54 7.11 8.80 3.06
CA GLN A 54 6.69 7.80 2.09
C GLN A 54 5.90 8.45 0.95
N VAL A 55 6.27 8.11 -0.28
CA VAL A 55 5.64 8.60 -1.51
C VAL A 55 4.82 7.48 -2.14
N GLN A 56 3.56 7.75 -2.42
CA GLN A 56 2.62 6.85 -3.09
C GLN A 56 2.05 7.57 -4.31
N GLY A 57 2.16 6.98 -5.49
CA GLY A 57 1.65 7.64 -6.69
C GLY A 57 1.92 6.89 -7.98
N GLU A 58 1.28 7.37 -9.04
CA GLU A 58 1.48 6.86 -10.38
C GLU A 58 2.76 7.45 -10.99
N ARG A 59 3.50 6.63 -11.76
CA ARG A 59 4.71 7.06 -12.48
C ARG A 59 4.68 6.60 -13.93
N PRO A 60 5.26 7.36 -14.87
CA PRO A 60 5.40 6.91 -16.25
C PRO A 60 6.44 5.79 -16.31
N TRP A 61 6.09 4.71 -17.01
CA TRP A 61 7.01 3.62 -17.31
C TRP A 61 7.64 3.83 -18.69
N SER A 62 8.94 3.55 -18.81
CA SER A 62 9.63 3.60 -20.09
C SER A 62 9.44 2.29 -20.83
N GLY A 63 8.63 2.30 -21.89
CA GLY A 63 8.36 1.12 -22.71
C GLY A 63 9.63 0.49 -23.28
N TRP A 64 10.62 1.29 -23.69
CA TRP A 64 11.90 0.81 -24.21
C TRP A 64 12.69 0.01 -23.16
N LYS A 65 12.74 0.48 -21.90
CA LYS A 65 13.41 -0.26 -20.82
C LYS A 65 12.74 -1.61 -20.55
N ILE A 66 11.40 -1.64 -20.60
CA ILE A 66 10.63 -2.88 -20.42
C ILE A 66 10.89 -3.83 -21.60
N ALA A 67 10.85 -3.33 -22.84
CA ALA A 67 11.10 -4.12 -24.04
C ALA A 67 12.50 -4.77 -24.02
N ILE A 68 13.53 -4.01 -23.64
CA ILE A 68 14.89 -4.57 -23.47
C ILE A 68 14.91 -5.65 -22.39
N ALA A 69 14.33 -5.38 -21.21
CA ALA A 69 14.34 -6.33 -20.11
C ALA A 69 13.64 -7.66 -20.49
N VAL A 70 12.49 -7.57 -21.18
CA VAL A 70 11.77 -8.73 -21.69
C VAL A 70 12.58 -9.45 -22.78
N GLY A 71 13.16 -8.72 -23.72
CA GLY A 71 13.99 -9.29 -24.79
C GLY A 71 15.19 -10.06 -24.26
N LEU A 72 15.92 -9.50 -23.30
CA LEU A 72 17.03 -10.19 -22.65
C LEU A 72 16.58 -11.43 -21.89
N GLY A 73 15.45 -11.35 -21.17
CA GLY A 73 14.87 -12.51 -20.50
C GLY A 73 14.53 -13.65 -21.46
N LEU A 74 13.92 -13.32 -22.61
CA LEU A 74 13.59 -14.32 -23.65
C LEU A 74 14.85 -14.95 -24.24
N ILE A 75 15.91 -14.17 -24.50
CA ILE A 75 17.18 -14.70 -24.99
C ILE A 75 17.76 -15.72 -23.99
N VAL A 76 17.75 -15.39 -22.70
CA VAL A 76 18.22 -16.30 -21.63
C VAL A 76 17.39 -17.58 -21.62
N VAL A 77 16.07 -17.49 -21.69
CA VAL A 77 15.18 -18.67 -21.73
C VAL A 77 15.49 -19.55 -22.93
N VAL A 78 15.66 -18.97 -24.13
CA VAL A 78 16.01 -19.71 -25.35
C VAL A 78 17.37 -20.39 -25.20
N LEU A 79 18.39 -19.69 -24.70
CA LEU A 79 19.72 -20.27 -24.50
C LEU A 79 19.69 -21.44 -23.51
N LEU A 80 18.96 -21.30 -22.40
CA LEU A 80 18.80 -22.39 -21.43
C LEU A 80 18.06 -23.58 -22.06
N ALA A 81 16.99 -23.33 -22.81
CA ALA A 81 16.26 -24.39 -23.52
C ALA A 81 17.15 -25.13 -24.53
N LEU A 82 18.04 -24.43 -25.24
CA LEU A 82 18.99 -25.05 -26.17
C LEU A 82 20.07 -25.86 -25.45
N ILE A 83 20.59 -25.37 -24.33
CA ILE A 83 21.65 -26.06 -23.57
C ILE A 83 21.11 -27.32 -22.88
N PHE A 84 19.93 -27.22 -22.25
CA PHE A 84 19.34 -28.33 -21.48
C PHE A 84 18.40 -29.22 -22.28
N GLY A 85 17.86 -28.75 -23.40
CA GLY A 85 17.03 -29.55 -24.30
C GLY A 85 17.82 -30.45 -25.25
N ASN A 86 19.12 -30.16 -25.45
CA ASN A 86 20.05 -31.01 -26.20
C ASN A 86 20.89 -31.94 -25.29
N ALA A 87 20.63 -31.96 -23.98
CA ALA A 87 21.21 -32.90 -23.01
C ALA A 87 20.25 -34.07 -22.77
#